data_AF-A7M6Y5-F1
#
_entry.id   AF-A7M6Y5-F1
#
_cell.length_a   1.000
_cell.length_b   1.000
_cell.length_c   1.000
_cell.angle_alpha   90.00
_cell.angle_beta   90.00
_cell.angle_gamma   90.00
#
_symmetry.space_group_name_H-M   'P 1'
#
loop_
_entity.id
_entity.type
_entity.pdbx_description
1 polymer ?
#
loop_
_entity_poly.entity_id
_entity_poly.type
_entity_poly.pdbx_seq_one_letter_code
_entity_poly.pdbx_strand_id
1 'polypeptide(L)'
;MVLGGIILFALRDKPYSLALSLFLFIIGCCLQYVRPFIDNNPTLYKVFSQYWLFRNGLFFGFPMMSIGFYIAKNNLLIKFNNNFLFLFLSISTILYGCEIFFVQNIFFSHMSYHIDFLLSILLLTPVVFIFIMRTKFCPFKDKDTKYLALFSSIVYFIHPYVIKLIESFLSIESVMFYINVLVISSLISFFCVLNRKRLWFLF
;
A
#
# COMPACT_ATOMS: atom_id res chain seq x y z
N MET A 1 -7.98 5.00 7.02
CA MET A 1 -7.91 5.65 5.69
C MET A 1 -8.83 6.86 5.55
N VAL A 2 -10.04 6.86 6.11
CA VAL A 2 -10.98 8.01 6.09
C VAL A 2 -10.34 9.34 6.51
N LEU A 3 -9.60 9.34 7.62
CA LEU A 3 -8.85 10.52 8.10
C LEU A 3 -7.90 11.10 7.03
N GLY A 4 -7.17 10.25 6.30
CA GLY A 4 -6.28 10.71 5.24
C GLY A 4 -7.02 11.37 4.08
N GLY A 5 -8.20 10.87 3.74
CA GLY A 5 -9.07 11.47 2.73
C GLY A 5 -9.63 12.83 3.15
N ILE A 6 -10.02 12.98 4.42
CA ILE A 6 -10.49 14.26 4.98
C ILE A 6 -9.37 15.31 4.93
N ILE A 7 -8.16 14.92 5.35
CA ILE A 7 -6.99 15.81 5.35
C ILE A 7 -6.63 16.21 3.92
N LEU A 8 -6.65 15.26 2.98
CA LEU A 8 -6.45 15.55 1.57
C LEU A 8 -7.49 16.56 1.06
N PHE A 9 -8.77 16.34 1.35
CA PHE A 9 -9.82 17.26 0.92
C PHE A 9 -9.59 18.68 1.44
N ALA A 10 -9.16 18.84 2.69
CA ALA A 10 -8.86 20.14 3.28
C ALA A 10 -7.60 20.81 2.67
N LEU A 11 -6.59 20.03 2.28
CA LEU A 11 -5.29 20.54 1.85
C LEU A 11 -5.03 20.49 0.34
N ARG A 12 -5.94 19.92 -0.47
CA ARG A 12 -5.73 19.61 -1.90
C ARG A 12 -5.31 20.81 -2.77
N ASP A 13 -5.75 22.02 -2.40
CA ASP A 13 -5.53 23.23 -3.17
C ASP A 13 -4.26 23.99 -2.75
N LYS A 14 -3.55 23.51 -1.72
CA LYS A 14 -2.31 24.13 -1.23
C LYS A 14 -1.08 23.58 -1.98
N PRO A 15 -0.11 24.43 -2.34
CA PRO A 15 1.08 24.01 -3.09
C PRO A 15 2.02 23.12 -2.26
N TYR A 16 2.03 23.27 -0.94
CA TYR A 16 2.85 22.50 -0.01
C TYR A 16 2.24 21.16 0.40
N SER A 17 1.05 20.80 -0.09
CA SER A 17 0.32 19.60 0.33
C SER A 17 1.09 18.30 0.08
N LEU A 18 1.76 18.20 -1.06
CA LEU A 18 2.59 17.04 -1.41
C LEU A 18 3.89 16.99 -0.59
N ALA A 19 4.56 18.12 -0.39
CA ALA A 19 5.77 18.16 0.44
C ALA A 19 5.46 17.75 1.89
N LEU A 20 4.35 18.25 2.45
CA LEU A 20 3.88 17.89 3.78
C LEU A 20 3.56 16.40 3.88
N SER A 21 2.92 15.82 2.86
CA SER A 21 2.56 14.41 2.88
C SER A 21 3.79 13.50 2.80
N LEU A 22 4.77 13.84 1.97
CA LEU A 22 6.06 13.14 1.93
C LEU A 22 6.79 13.23 3.26
N PHE A 23 6.80 14.42 3.88
CA PHE A 23 7.41 14.62 5.19
C PHE A 23 6.75 13.76 6.28
N LEU A 24 5.42 13.71 6.32
CA LEU A 24 4.67 12.86 7.25
C LEU A 24 4.96 11.38 7.03
N PHE A 25 5.08 10.93 5.78
CA PHE A 25 5.46 9.55 5.46
C PHE A 25 6.84 9.20 6.03
N ILE A 26 7.82 10.08 5.83
CA ILE A 26 9.19 9.89 6.33
C ILE A 26 9.18 9.84 7.86
N ILE A 27 8.42 10.70 8.55
CA ILE A 27 8.27 10.64 10.01
C ILE A 27 7.74 9.27 10.43
N GLY A 28 6.65 8.79 9.82
CA GLY A 28 6.10 7.48 10.16
C GLY A 28 7.10 6.34 9.93
N CYS A 29 7.90 6.43 8.85
CA CYS A 29 8.96 5.49 8.55
C CYS A 29 10.02 5.52 9.66
N CYS A 30 10.56 6.71 9.97
CA CYS A 30 11.52 6.88 11.06
C CYS A 30 11.00 6.33 12.39
N LEU A 31 9.72 6.57 12.74
CA LEU A 31 9.13 6.01 13.97
C LEU A 31 9.22 4.48 14.02
N GLN A 32 9.00 3.78 12.90
CA GLN A 32 9.18 2.34 12.84
C GLN A 32 10.66 1.92 12.93
N TYR A 33 11.55 2.63 12.23
CA TYR A 33 12.98 2.31 12.17
C TYR A 33 13.75 2.63 13.45
N VAL A 34 13.23 3.49 14.32
CA VAL A 34 13.84 3.80 15.62
C VAL A 34 13.71 2.62 16.59
N ARG A 35 12.77 1.70 16.36
CA ARG A 35 12.45 0.64 17.33
C ARG A 35 13.62 -0.28 17.73
N PRO A 36 14.48 -0.79 16.83
CA PRO A 36 15.65 -1.59 17.23
C PRO A 36 16.56 -0.88 18.22
N PHE A 37 16.60 0.46 18.19
CA PHE A 37 17.43 1.26 19.09
C PHE A 37 16.81 1.46 20.48
N ILE A 38 15.50 1.19 20.64
CA ILE A 38 14.77 1.37 21.91
C ILE A 38 14.58 0.03 22.67
N ASP A 39 15.17 -1.07 22.20
CA ASP A 39 14.98 -2.41 22.76
C ASP A 39 15.29 -2.49 24.28
N ASN A 40 16.22 -1.65 24.76
CA ASN A 40 16.61 -1.60 26.17
C ASN A 40 15.53 -1.03 27.12
N ASN A 41 14.48 -0.37 26.63
CA ASN A 41 13.41 0.24 27.44
C ASN A 41 12.05 -0.44 27.17
N PRO A 42 11.54 -1.31 28.07
CA PRO A 42 10.38 -2.15 27.78
C PRO A 42 9.08 -1.36 27.58
N THR A 43 8.92 -0.22 28.26
CA THR A 43 7.75 0.65 28.14
C THR A 43 7.69 1.32 26.77
N LEU A 44 8.80 1.93 26.34
CA LEU A 44 8.90 2.58 25.05
C LEU A 44 8.83 1.54 23.93
N TYR A 45 9.50 0.40 24.06
CA TYR A 45 9.42 -0.69 23.10
C TYR A 45 7.96 -1.10 22.84
N LYS A 46 7.14 -1.26 23.89
CA LYS A 46 5.72 -1.61 23.76
C LYS A 46 4.91 -0.56 23.00
N VAL A 47 5.19 0.73 23.19
CA VAL A 47 4.51 1.83 22.47
C VAL A 47 4.88 1.81 20.99
N PHE A 48 6.18 1.73 20.67
CA PHE A 48 6.68 1.68 19.29
C PHE A 48 6.37 0.35 18.59
N SER A 49 5.94 -0.67 19.33
CA SER A 49 5.46 -1.94 18.78
C SER A 49 4.02 -1.88 18.25
N GLN A 50 3.27 -0.83 18.56
CA GLN A 50 1.89 -0.70 18.12
C GLN A 50 1.83 -0.24 16.66
N TYR A 51 1.40 -1.14 15.75
CA TYR A 51 1.26 -0.84 14.32
C TYR A 51 0.46 0.44 14.03
N TRP A 52 -0.52 0.75 14.87
CA TRP A 52 -1.42 1.89 14.76
C TRP A 52 -0.70 3.25 14.89
N LEU A 53 0.50 3.27 15.49
CA LEU A 53 1.28 4.49 15.71
C LEU A 53 1.82 5.07 14.40
N PHE A 54 2.34 4.20 13.52
CA PHE A 54 2.95 4.59 12.25
C PHE A 54 2.11 4.19 11.03
N ARG A 55 1.36 3.07 11.08
CA ARG A 55 0.49 2.60 10.00
C ARG A 55 -0.93 3.16 10.14
N ASN A 56 -1.05 4.48 10.13
CA ASN A 56 -2.34 5.16 10.29
C ASN A 56 -2.75 5.96 9.03
N GLY A 57 -3.94 6.57 9.12
CA GLY A 57 -4.47 7.38 8.02
C GLY A 57 -3.63 8.63 7.70
N LEU A 58 -2.83 9.11 8.65
CA LEU A 58 -2.02 10.34 8.53
C LEU A 58 -0.66 10.06 7.91
N PHE A 59 0.07 9.06 8.40
CA PHE A 59 1.44 8.75 7.98
C PHE A 59 1.50 7.81 6.77
N PHE A 60 0.47 6.98 6.55
CA PHE A 60 0.42 6.08 5.39
C PHE A 60 -0.66 6.47 4.38
N GLY A 61 -1.90 6.65 4.86
CA GLY A 61 -3.05 6.89 3.99
C GLY A 61 -2.96 8.22 3.23
N PHE A 62 -2.73 9.31 3.94
CA PHE A 62 -2.67 10.65 3.37
C PHE A 62 -1.56 10.81 2.31
N PRO A 63 -0.31 10.35 2.53
CA PRO A 63 0.74 10.42 1.52
C PRO A 63 0.39 9.66 0.25
N MET A 64 -0.09 8.42 0.37
CA MET A 64 -0.46 7.61 -0.79
C MET A 64 -1.63 8.22 -1.59
N MET A 65 -2.64 8.75 -0.89
CA MET A 65 -3.77 9.43 -1.54
C MET A 65 -3.32 10.74 -2.21
N SER A 66 -2.43 11.51 -1.59
CA SER A 66 -1.91 12.77 -2.14
C SER A 66 -1.09 12.54 -3.41
N ILE A 67 -0.28 11.48 -3.46
CA ILE A 67 0.47 11.08 -4.66
C ILE A 67 -0.51 10.71 -5.78
N GLY A 68 -1.54 9.91 -5.48
CA GLY A 68 -2.59 9.56 -6.43
C GLY A 68 -3.32 10.79 -6.98
N PHE A 69 -3.67 11.76 -6.12
CA PHE A 69 -4.28 13.03 -6.52
C PHE A 69 -3.36 13.84 -7.44
N TYR A 70 -2.06 13.91 -7.13
CA TYR A 70 -1.08 14.63 -7.94
C TYR A 70 -0.87 13.99 -9.33
N ILE A 71 -0.84 12.65 -9.39
CA ILE A 71 -0.80 11.89 -10.66
C ILE A 71 -2.00 12.24 -11.55
N ALA A 72 -3.20 12.29 -10.96
CA ALA A 72 -4.42 12.65 -11.67
C ALA A 72 -4.43 14.12 -12.10
N LYS A 73 -4.11 15.05 -11.18
CA LYS A 73 -4.13 16.51 -11.44
C LYS A 73 -3.21 16.91 -12.58
N ASN A 74 -2.03 16.28 -12.69
CA ASN A 74 -1.04 16.64 -13.69
C ASN A 74 -1.11 15.81 -14.98
N ASN A 75 -2.08 14.90 -15.09
CA ASN A 75 -2.22 13.94 -16.19
C ASN A 75 -0.93 13.14 -16.46
N LEU A 76 -0.23 12.74 -15.39
CA LEU A 76 1.04 12.02 -15.50
C LEU A 76 0.87 10.67 -16.22
N LEU A 77 -0.31 10.08 -16.19
CA LEU A 77 -0.63 8.84 -16.93
C LEU A 77 -0.36 8.97 -18.44
N ILE A 78 -0.56 10.14 -19.02
CA ILE A 78 -0.42 10.39 -20.46
C ILE A 78 0.98 10.93 -20.78
N LYS A 79 1.52 11.81 -19.92
CA LYS A 79 2.78 12.53 -20.16
C LYS A 79 4.04 11.69 -19.93
N PHE A 80 3.95 10.59 -19.17
CA PHE A 80 5.13 9.79 -18.84
C PHE A 80 5.63 8.99 -20.06
N ASN A 81 6.92 9.06 -20.37
CA ASN A 81 7.53 8.22 -21.41
C ASN A 81 7.54 6.75 -20.95
N ASN A 82 7.34 5.80 -21.88
CA ASN A 82 7.46 4.37 -21.60
C ASN A 82 8.86 3.99 -21.13
N ASN A 83 9.92 4.54 -21.75
CA ASN A 83 11.29 4.22 -21.37
C ASN A 83 11.60 4.65 -19.93
N PHE A 84 11.16 5.86 -19.56
CA PHE A 84 11.27 6.33 -18.18
C PHE A 84 10.42 5.50 -17.22
N LEU A 85 9.21 5.10 -17.62
CA LEU A 85 8.38 4.23 -16.79
C LEU A 85 9.07 2.91 -16.44
N PHE A 86 9.64 2.22 -17.44
CA PHE A 86 10.37 0.97 -17.22
C PHE A 86 11.61 1.17 -16.37
N LEU A 87 12.36 2.26 -16.58
CA LEU A 87 13.51 2.62 -15.75
C LEU A 87 13.12 2.90 -14.30
N PHE A 88 12.07 3.69 -14.06
CA PHE A 88 11.58 3.93 -12.70
C PHE A 88 11.05 2.65 -12.06
N LEU A 89 10.41 1.77 -12.84
CA LEU A 89 9.91 0.50 -12.34
C LEU A 89 11.06 -0.40 -11.89
N SER A 90 12.09 -0.58 -12.73
CA SER A 90 13.27 -1.38 -12.38
C SER A 90 14.02 -0.82 -11.16
N ILE A 91 14.27 0.49 -11.13
CA ILE A 91 14.91 1.16 -9.99
C ILE A 91 14.08 0.95 -8.71
N SER A 92 12.76 1.16 -8.78
CA SER A 92 11.89 1.02 -7.61
C SER A 92 11.83 -0.41 -7.08
N THR A 93 11.83 -1.41 -7.97
CA THR A 93 11.85 -2.84 -7.57
C THR A 93 13.19 -3.24 -6.96
N ILE A 94 14.30 -2.73 -7.50
CA ILE A 94 15.64 -2.98 -6.94
C ILE A 94 15.73 -2.34 -5.55
N LEU A 95 15.32 -1.08 -5.40
CA LEU A 95 15.31 -0.39 -4.11
C LEU A 95 14.46 -1.12 -3.08
N TYR A 96 13.29 -1.62 -3.47
CA TYR A 96 12.43 -2.41 -2.60
C TYR A 96 13.09 -3.73 -2.16
N GLY A 97 13.69 -4.46 -3.09
CA GLY A 97 14.41 -5.70 -2.78
C GLY A 97 15.62 -5.46 -1.87
N CYS A 98 16.41 -4.42 -2.14
CA CYS A 98 17.52 -4.01 -1.29
C CYS A 98 17.04 -3.62 0.11
N GLU A 99 16.00 -2.79 0.23
CA GLU A 99 15.50 -2.36 1.53
C GLU A 99 15.01 -3.56 2.36
N ILE A 100 14.25 -4.48 1.77
CA ILE A 100 13.83 -5.71 2.48
C ILE A 100 15.05 -6.50 2.96
N PHE A 101 16.03 -6.71 2.08
CA PHE A 101 17.24 -7.45 2.41
C PHE A 101 18.00 -6.81 3.59
N PHE A 102 18.20 -5.49 3.54
CA PHE A 102 18.88 -4.74 4.60
C PHE A 102 18.09 -4.78 5.91
N VAL A 103 16.78 -4.58 5.84
CA VAL A 103 15.91 -4.55 6.99
C VAL A 103 15.87 -5.90 7.70
N GLN A 104 15.67 -6.99 6.96
CA GLN A 104 15.58 -8.33 7.52
C GLN A 104 16.93 -8.85 8.03
N ASN A 105 18.02 -8.62 7.29
CA ASN A 105 19.31 -9.22 7.64
C ASN A 105 20.19 -8.36 8.55
N ILE A 106 19.99 -7.03 8.60
CA ILE A 106 20.84 -6.13 9.38
C ILE A 106 20.09 -5.51 10.55
N PHE A 107 18.96 -4.84 10.29
CA PHE A 107 18.29 -4.04 11.33
C PHE A 107 17.42 -4.86 12.28
N PHE A 108 16.80 -5.94 11.78
CA PHE A 108 15.82 -6.72 12.52
C PHE A 108 16.10 -8.22 12.51
N SER A 109 17.34 -8.63 12.19
CA SER A 109 17.76 -10.03 12.13
C SER A 109 17.50 -10.82 13.42
N HIS A 110 17.55 -10.13 14.57
CA HIS A 110 17.35 -10.73 15.88
C HIS A 110 15.92 -10.53 16.43
N MET A 111 15.05 -9.84 15.70
CA MET A 111 13.69 -9.53 16.13
C MET A 111 12.67 -10.32 15.32
N SER A 112 11.76 -11.01 16.00
CA SER A 112 10.58 -11.68 15.41
C SER A 112 9.51 -10.66 15.02
N TYR A 113 9.90 -9.56 14.35
CA TYR A 113 9.03 -8.45 14.04
C TYR A 113 8.83 -8.27 12.54
N HIS A 114 7.57 -8.10 12.14
CA HIS A 114 7.18 -7.90 10.75
C HIS A 114 7.23 -6.42 10.39
N ILE A 115 7.89 -6.12 9.27
CA ILE A 115 8.14 -4.76 8.80
C ILE A 115 7.37 -4.53 7.51
N ASP A 116 6.28 -3.79 7.68
CA ASP A 116 5.33 -3.55 6.60
C ASP A 116 5.47 -2.14 6.01
N PHE A 117 6.12 -1.22 6.75
CA PHE A 117 6.23 0.19 6.37
C PHE A 117 7.63 0.53 5.85
N LEU A 118 7.86 0.20 4.58
CA LEU A 118 9.10 0.40 3.86
C LEU A 118 9.10 1.74 3.11
N LEU A 119 10.24 2.41 3.06
CA LEU A 119 10.42 3.71 2.40
C LEU A 119 10.27 3.58 0.87
N SER A 120 10.79 2.50 0.29
CA SER A 120 10.73 2.20 -1.15
C SER A 120 9.31 2.06 -1.69
N ILE A 121 8.32 1.74 -0.84
CA ILE A 121 6.89 1.67 -1.21
C ILE A 121 6.41 3.03 -1.73
N LEU A 122 6.96 4.14 -1.23
CA LEU A 122 6.66 5.49 -1.70
C LEU A 122 6.92 5.66 -3.21
N LEU A 123 7.94 4.99 -3.74
CA LEU A 123 8.28 5.04 -5.17
C LEU A 123 7.65 3.89 -5.96
N LEU A 124 7.68 2.68 -5.40
CA LEU A 124 7.20 1.48 -6.09
C LEU A 124 5.70 1.57 -6.39
N THR A 125 4.89 1.95 -5.41
CA THR A 125 3.43 1.96 -5.56
C THR A 125 2.90 2.91 -6.64
N PRO A 126 3.32 4.19 -6.74
CA PRO A 126 2.85 5.06 -7.82
C PRO A 126 3.33 4.60 -9.20
N VAL A 127 4.54 4.04 -9.30
CA VAL A 127 5.08 3.56 -10.58
C VAL A 127 4.32 2.33 -11.07
N VAL A 128 4.08 1.35 -10.18
CA VAL A 128 3.25 0.18 -10.47
C VAL A 128 1.83 0.60 -10.83
N PHE A 129 1.26 1.58 -10.12
CA PHE A 129 -0.06 2.11 -10.44
C PHE A 129 -0.13 2.72 -11.86
N ILE A 130 0.84 3.57 -12.22
CA ILE A 130 0.91 4.16 -13.57
C ILE A 130 1.10 3.06 -14.63
N PHE A 131 1.95 2.07 -14.35
CA PHE A 131 2.18 0.94 -15.25
C PHE A 131 0.89 0.18 -15.52
N ILE A 132 0.19 -0.27 -14.48
CA ILE A 132 -1.08 -1.01 -14.61
C ILE A 132 -2.12 -0.18 -15.38
N MET A 133 -2.30 1.10 -15.03
CA MET A 133 -3.29 1.98 -15.67
C MET A 133 -2.98 2.23 -17.16
N ARG A 134 -1.72 2.15 -17.58
CA ARG A 134 -1.33 2.32 -18.99
C ARG A 134 -1.44 1.03 -19.80
N THR A 135 -1.21 -0.13 -19.18
CA THR A 135 -1.32 -1.42 -19.89
C THR A 135 -2.73 -1.66 -20.44
N LYS A 136 -2.82 -2.41 -21.55
CA LYS A 136 -4.10 -2.85 -22.13
C LYS A 136 -4.75 -3.98 -21.33
N PHE A 137 -4.01 -4.59 -20.41
CA PHE A 137 -4.44 -5.74 -19.61
C PHE A 137 -5.32 -5.37 -18.41
N CYS A 138 -5.51 -4.08 -18.12
CA CYS A 138 -6.43 -3.68 -17.06
C CYS A 138 -7.88 -3.81 -17.55
N PRO A 139 -8.68 -4.76 -17.02
CA PRO A 139 -10.06 -5.00 -17.48
C PRO A 139 -11.01 -3.84 -17.15
N PHE A 140 -10.54 -2.88 -16.35
CA PHE A 140 -11.27 -1.69 -15.93
C PHE A 140 -10.68 -0.41 -16.52
N LYS A 141 -9.97 -0.48 -17.66
CA LYS A 141 -9.39 0.72 -18.29
C LYS A 141 -10.46 1.62 -18.92
N ASP A 142 -11.45 1.02 -19.58
CA ASP A 142 -12.55 1.73 -20.25
C ASP A 142 -13.70 2.08 -19.30
N LYS A 143 -13.67 1.53 -18.08
CA LYS A 143 -14.63 1.79 -17.01
C LYS A 143 -13.96 2.70 -16.00
N ASP A 144 -14.61 3.79 -15.59
CA ASP A 144 -14.10 4.77 -14.63
C ASP A 144 -13.14 4.19 -13.56
N THR A 145 -12.10 4.96 -13.20
CA THR A 145 -11.13 4.64 -12.12
C THR A 145 -11.77 4.21 -10.79
N LYS A 146 -13.05 4.51 -10.61
CA LYS A 146 -13.93 4.01 -9.53
C LYS A 146 -13.99 2.49 -9.44
N TYR A 147 -13.98 1.75 -10.55
CA TYR A 147 -14.04 0.28 -10.51
C TYR A 147 -12.77 -0.34 -9.93
N LEU A 148 -11.60 0.23 -10.28
CA LEU A 148 -10.32 -0.20 -9.73
C LEU A 148 -10.24 0.11 -8.22
N ALA A 149 -10.71 1.29 -7.80
CA ALA A 149 -10.78 1.66 -6.39
C ALA A 149 -11.74 0.74 -5.61
N LEU A 150 -12.88 0.39 -6.19
CA LEU A 150 -13.83 -0.55 -5.58
C LEU A 150 -13.20 -1.94 -5.48
N PHE A 151 -12.58 -2.45 -6.54
CA PHE A 151 -11.86 -3.72 -6.52
C PHE A 151 -10.80 -3.78 -5.41
N SER A 152 -9.96 -2.74 -5.27
CA SER A 152 -8.92 -2.72 -4.23
C SER A 152 -9.50 -2.65 -2.82
N SER A 153 -10.58 -1.89 -2.63
CA SER A 153 -11.27 -1.81 -1.33
C SER A 153 -11.87 -3.16 -0.92
N ILE A 154 -12.45 -3.90 -1.87
CA ILE A 154 -13.02 -5.22 -1.61
C ILE A 154 -11.93 -6.22 -1.23
N VAL A 155 -10.81 -6.25 -1.96
CA VAL A 155 -9.67 -7.09 -1.60
C VAL A 155 -9.19 -6.74 -0.17
N TYR A 156 -9.10 -5.45 0.15
CA TYR A 156 -8.69 -5.00 1.48
C TYR A 156 -9.65 -5.47 2.59
N PHE A 157 -10.97 -5.50 2.36
CA PHE A 157 -11.90 -5.97 3.38
C PHE A 157 -12.03 -7.49 3.45
N ILE A 158 -11.89 -8.19 2.33
CA ILE A 158 -12.14 -9.63 2.23
C ILE A 158 -10.91 -10.46 2.61
N HIS A 159 -9.69 -9.97 2.35
CA HIS A 159 -8.47 -10.77 2.60
C HIS A 159 -8.32 -11.29 4.04
N PRO A 160 -8.70 -10.59 5.14
CA PRO A 160 -8.59 -11.13 6.49
C PRO A 160 -9.54 -12.32 6.72
N TYR A 161 -10.71 -12.32 6.08
CA TYR A 161 -11.64 -13.44 6.10
C TYR A 161 -11.09 -14.63 5.32
N VAL A 162 -10.46 -14.38 4.17
CA VAL A 162 -9.80 -15.42 3.38
C VAL A 162 -8.63 -16.04 4.14
N ILE A 163 -7.82 -15.23 4.83
CA ILE A 163 -6.74 -15.70 5.72
C ILE A 163 -7.32 -16.65 6.77
N LYS A 164 -8.34 -16.21 7.52
CA LYS A 164 -8.98 -17.04 8.56
C LYS A 164 -9.58 -18.33 8.00
N LEU A 165 -10.16 -18.27 6.81
CA LEU A 165 -10.71 -19.45 6.14
C LEU A 165 -9.61 -20.45 5.79
N ILE A 166 -8.55 -20.01 5.12
CA ILE A 166 -7.46 -20.90 4.70
C ILE A 166 -6.73 -21.49 5.92
N GLU A 167 -6.44 -20.68 6.94
CA GLU A 167 -5.83 -21.15 8.20
C GLU A 167 -6.64 -22.24 8.89
N SER A 168 -7.98 -22.19 8.80
CA SER A 168 -8.85 -23.17 9.42
C SER A 168 -8.88 -24.53 8.72
N PHE A 169 -8.53 -24.61 7.43
CA PHE A 169 -8.63 -25.83 6.64
C PHE A 169 -7.29 -26.42 6.20
N LEU A 170 -6.23 -25.62 6.12
CA LEU A 170 -5.02 -25.99 5.39
C LEU A 170 -3.76 -25.47 6.12
N SER A 171 -2.93 -26.39 6.61
CA SER A 171 -1.58 -26.08 7.10
C SER A 171 -0.60 -26.04 5.92
N ILE A 172 -0.56 -24.91 5.20
CA ILE A 172 0.26 -24.72 4.00
C ILE A 172 1.54 -23.93 4.34
N GLU A 173 2.61 -24.15 3.60
CA GLU A 173 3.81 -23.32 3.64
C GLU A 173 3.52 -21.83 3.36
N SER A 174 4.29 -20.94 3.98
CA SER A 174 4.03 -19.49 4.01
C SER A 174 3.88 -18.83 2.62
N VAL A 175 4.70 -19.24 1.64
CA VAL A 175 4.66 -18.69 0.28
C VAL A 175 3.37 -19.09 -0.43
N MET A 176 3.01 -20.38 -0.35
CA MET A 176 1.84 -20.90 -1.03
C MET A 176 0.55 -20.43 -0.35
N PHE A 177 0.58 -20.24 0.98
CA PHE A 177 -0.46 -19.57 1.73
C PHE A 177 -0.71 -18.14 1.20
N TYR A 178 0.35 -17.34 1.06
CA TYR A 178 0.25 -15.97 0.53
C TYR A 178 -0.35 -15.93 -0.89
N ILE A 179 0.14 -16.78 -1.79
CA ILE A 179 -0.36 -16.87 -3.17
C ILE A 179 -1.85 -17.22 -3.17
N ASN A 180 -2.27 -18.21 -2.37
CA ASN A 180 -3.66 -18.63 -2.29
C ASN A 180 -4.58 -17.52 -1.75
N VAL A 181 -4.17 -16.82 -0.67
CA VAL A 181 -4.91 -15.66 -0.15
C VAL A 181 -5.09 -14.61 -1.23
N LEU A 182 -4.04 -14.30 -1.98
CA LEU A 182 -4.06 -13.27 -3.02
C LEU A 182 -4.98 -13.67 -4.18
N VAL A 183 -4.88 -14.91 -4.66
CA VAL A 183 -5.72 -15.42 -5.75
C VAL A 183 -7.20 -15.48 -5.32
N ILE A 184 -7.51 -16.03 -4.16
CA ILE A 184 -8.90 -16.15 -3.69
C ILE A 184 -9.52 -14.78 -3.42
N SER A 185 -8.79 -13.87 -2.75
CA SER A 185 -9.30 -12.51 -2.47
C SER A 185 -9.52 -11.70 -3.74
N SER A 186 -8.64 -11.82 -4.74
CA SER A 186 -8.80 -11.16 -6.04
C SER A 186 -9.95 -11.73 -6.86
N LEU A 187 -10.16 -13.06 -6.85
CA LEU A 187 -11.30 -13.69 -7.49
C LEU A 187 -12.63 -13.25 -6.86
N ILE A 188 -12.75 -13.30 -5.53
CA ILE A 188 -13.96 -12.85 -4.84
C ILE A 188 -14.23 -11.38 -5.16
N SER A 189 -13.19 -10.53 -5.12
CA SER A 189 -13.32 -9.12 -5.47
C SER A 189 -13.80 -8.90 -6.90
N PHE A 190 -13.27 -9.67 -7.86
CA PHE A 190 -13.70 -9.61 -9.25
C PHE A 190 -15.19 -9.93 -9.40
N PHE A 191 -15.68 -11.00 -8.74
CA PHE A 191 -17.10 -11.35 -8.75
C PHE A 191 -17.98 -10.30 -8.07
N CYS A 192 -17.54 -9.71 -6.96
CA CYS A 192 -18.28 -8.65 -6.27
C CYS A 192 -18.41 -7.38 -7.15
N VAL A 193 -17.33 -6.98 -7.83
CA VAL A 193 -17.34 -5.82 -8.74
C VAL A 193 -18.32 -6.03 -9.90
N LEU A 194 -18.33 -7.22 -10.51
CA LEU A 194 -19.27 -7.56 -11.58
C LEU A 194 -20.73 -7.51 -11.12
N ASN A 195 -21.00 -7.94 -9.89
CA ASN A 195 -22.34 -8.00 -9.31
C ASN A 195 -22.73 -6.75 -8.51
N ARG A 196 -21.99 -5.63 -8.64
CA ARG A 196 -22.21 -4.39 -7.87
C ARG A 196 -23.67 -3.93 -7.84
N LYS A 197 -24.38 -4.00 -8.97
CA LYS A 197 -25.79 -3.56 -9.06
C LYS A 197 -26.72 -4.32 -8.09
N ARG A 198 -26.37 -5.55 -7.74
CA ARG A 198 -27.17 -6.43 -6.86
C ARG A 198 -26.68 -6.39 -5.41
N LEU A 199 -25.45 -5.95 -5.18
CA LEU A 199 -24.78 -5.92 -3.88
C LEU A 199 -24.58 -4.49 -3.34
N TRP A 200 -25.43 -3.54 -3.73
CA TRP A 200 -25.29 -2.11 -3.36
C TRP A 200 -25.26 -1.88 -1.84
N PHE A 201 -25.87 -2.76 -1.05
CA PHE A 201 -25.84 -2.66 0.42
C PHE A 201 -24.47 -2.97 1.04
N LEU A 202 -23.61 -3.74 0.35
CA LEU A 202 -22.30 -4.14 0.86
C LEU A 202 -21.20 -3.11 0.55
N PHE A 203 -21.43 -2.16 -0.38
CA PHE A 203 -20.40 -1.25 -0.92
C PHE A 203 -20.92 0.14 -1.32
#